data_AF-A0A2S8PDM4-F1
#
_entry.id   AF-A0A2S8PDM4-F1
#
_cell.length_a   1.000
_cell.length_b   1.000
_cell.length_c   1.000
_cell.angle_alpha   90.00
_cell.angle_beta   90.00
_cell.angle_gamma   90.00
#
_symmetry.space_group_name_H-M   'P 1'
#
loop_
_entity.id
_entity.type
_entity.pdbx_description
1 polymer ?
#
loop_
_entity_poly.entity_id
_entity_poly.type
_entity_poly.pdbx_seq_one_letter_code
_entity_poly.pdbx_strand_id
1 'polypeptide(L)'
;MYKSQRLIRLIMLVNAKKNFTLRELADELGVSQRTISRDLIELGELGIPVYSVQGRGGGFRLLNERLLPAIAFTESEATALFFASQSLAYFGSVPFGKAAASALDKFYHYLPPDLKERISRLTGKMAIWSPRRSMSAECLEVLLQAVMSRSAATIV
;
A
#
# COMPACT_ATOMS: atom_id res chain seq x y z
N MET A 1 -11.44 8.93 23.65
CA MET A 1 -11.40 8.56 22.22
C MET A 1 -12.13 7.24 22.00
N TYR A 2 -13.04 7.17 21.04
CA TYR A 2 -13.72 5.92 20.68
C TYR A 2 -12.72 4.86 20.17
N LYS A 3 -13.00 3.58 20.40
CA LYS A 3 -12.10 2.47 20.02
C LYS A 3 -11.79 2.46 18.52
N SER A 4 -12.79 2.67 17.67
CA SER A 4 -12.65 2.71 16.20
C SER A 4 -11.67 3.79 15.74
N GLN A 5 -11.83 5.02 16.25
CA GLN A 5 -10.92 6.13 15.95
C GLN A 5 -9.49 5.84 16.45
N ARG A 6 -9.36 5.19 17.61
CA ARG A 6 -8.07 4.81 18.17
C ARG A 6 -7.36 3.77 17.31
N LEU A 7 -8.06 2.74 16.86
CA LEU A 7 -7.49 1.69 16.00
C LEU A 7 -7.01 2.28 14.66
N ILE A 8 -7.79 3.16 14.04
CA ILE A 8 -7.38 3.83 12.79
C ILE A 8 -6.10 4.64 13.03
N ARG A 9 -6.04 5.46 14.08
CA ARG A 9 -4.83 6.22 14.41
C ARG A 9 -3.64 5.31 14.73
N LEU A 10 -3.86 4.22 15.46
CA LEU A 10 -2.82 3.26 15.81
C LEU A 10 -2.21 2.62 14.55
N ILE A 11 -3.03 2.21 13.58
CA ILE A 11 -2.55 1.71 12.28
C ILE A 11 -1.68 2.75 11.57
N MET A 12 -2.11 4.02 11.53
CA MET A 12 -1.35 5.10 10.90
C MET A 12 0.01 5.31 11.58
N LEU A 13 0.05 5.33 12.92
CA LEU A 13 1.29 5.49 13.70
C LEU A 13 2.28 4.34 13.48
N VAL A 14 1.77 3.12 13.53
CA VAL A 14 2.55 1.88 13.37
C VAL A 14 3.08 1.72 11.94
N ASN A 15 2.38 2.25 10.93
CA ASN A 15 2.88 2.31 9.55
C ASN A 15 3.96 3.40 9.35
N ALA A 16 3.84 4.53 10.06
CA ALA A 16 4.82 5.62 9.96
C ALA A 16 6.17 5.24 10.60
N LYS A 17 6.15 4.57 11.76
CA LYS A 17 7.36 4.22 12.54
C LYS A 17 7.64 2.72 12.45
N LYS A 18 8.84 2.33 11.99
CA LYS A 18 9.22 0.89 11.90
C LYS A 18 9.35 0.22 13.27
N ASN A 19 9.82 0.96 14.28
CA ASN A 19 10.00 0.49 15.66
C ASN A 19 9.26 1.45 16.59
N PHE A 20 8.58 0.92 17.61
CA PHE A 20 7.84 1.70 18.59
C PHE A 20 7.70 0.91 19.89
N THR A 21 7.50 1.61 21.01
CA THR A 21 7.21 1.01 22.31
C THR A 21 5.73 1.21 22.67
N LEU A 22 5.22 0.38 23.59
CA LEU A 22 3.86 0.59 24.13
C LEU A 22 3.71 1.95 24.81
N ARG A 23 4.79 2.44 25.45
CA ARG A 23 4.80 3.73 26.13
C ARG A 23 4.66 4.88 25.14
N GLU A 24 5.44 4.88 24.07
CA GLU A 24 5.36 5.93 23.03
C GLU A 24 3.95 6.00 22.43
N LEU A 25 3.37 4.86 22.08
CA LEU A 25 2.01 4.81 21.52
C LEU A 25 0.94 5.21 22.54
N ALA A 26 1.12 4.84 23.82
CA ALA A 26 0.23 5.20 24.91
C ALA A 26 0.21 6.71 25.15
N ASP A 27 1.41 7.32 25.19
CA ASP A 27 1.58 8.76 25.37
C ASP A 27 1.01 9.53 24.16
N GLU A 28 1.24 9.05 22.92
CA GLU A 28 0.78 9.68 21.68
C GLU A 28 -0.76 9.59 21.49
N LEU A 29 -1.39 8.50 21.96
CA LEU A 29 -2.84 8.29 21.85
C LEU A 29 -3.63 8.65 23.12
N GLY A 30 -2.95 9.04 24.20
CA GLY A 30 -3.56 9.42 25.47
C GLY A 30 -4.31 8.28 26.17
N VAL A 31 -3.77 7.06 26.12
CA VAL A 31 -4.37 5.86 26.73
C VAL A 31 -3.32 5.02 27.47
N SER A 32 -3.74 4.01 28.24
CA SER A 32 -2.80 3.15 28.97
C SER A 32 -2.01 2.20 28.05
N GLN A 33 -0.80 1.79 28.45
CA GLN A 33 -0.02 0.77 27.74
C GLN A 33 -0.78 -0.57 27.62
N ARG A 34 -1.60 -0.92 28.62
CA ARG A 34 -2.47 -2.12 28.56
C ARG A 34 -3.53 -2.01 27.46
N THR A 35 -4.06 -0.81 27.24
CA THR A 35 -5.01 -0.53 26.15
C THR A 35 -4.33 -0.69 24.80
N ILE A 36 -3.16 -0.07 24.60
CA ILE A 36 -2.39 -0.22 23.36
C ILE A 36 -2.02 -1.68 23.11
N SER A 37 -1.54 -2.40 24.12
CA SER A 37 -1.19 -3.81 23.97
C SER A 37 -2.38 -4.65 23.50
N ARG A 38 -3.60 -4.39 24.01
CA ARG A 38 -4.81 -5.08 23.55
C ARG A 38 -5.19 -4.68 22.13
N ASP A 39 -5.12 -3.39 21.81
CA ASP A 39 -5.44 -2.89 20.47
C ASP A 39 -4.46 -3.43 19.41
N LEU A 40 -3.16 -3.59 19.73
CA LEU A 40 -2.17 -4.18 18.83
C LEU A 40 -2.43 -5.66 18.56
N ILE A 41 -2.90 -6.42 19.56
CA ILE A 41 -3.32 -7.83 19.37
C ILE A 41 -4.51 -7.89 18.41
N GLU A 42 -5.52 -7.04 18.62
CA GLU A 42 -6.71 -6.97 17.77
C GLU A 42 -6.37 -6.54 16.33
N LEU A 43 -5.42 -5.63 16.14
CA LEU A 43 -4.89 -5.33 14.81
C LEU A 43 -4.21 -6.54 14.17
N GLY A 44 -3.49 -7.34 14.96
CA GLY A 44 -2.92 -8.61 14.52
C GLY A 44 -3.98 -9.61 14.03
N GLU A 45 -5.08 -9.74 14.77
CA GLU A 45 -6.24 -10.56 14.39
C GLU A 45 -6.92 -10.07 13.10
N LEU A 46 -6.86 -8.76 12.83
CA LEU A 46 -7.33 -8.14 11.59
C LEU A 46 -6.32 -8.23 10.42
N GLY A 47 -5.22 -8.95 10.61
CA GLY A 47 -4.20 -9.18 9.57
C GLY A 47 -3.15 -8.09 9.43
N ILE A 48 -3.06 -7.14 10.37
CA ILE A 48 -1.97 -6.16 10.42
C ILE A 48 -0.75 -6.80 11.08
N PRO A 49 0.42 -6.91 10.42
CA PRO A 49 1.53 -7.72 10.88
C PRO A 49 2.37 -7.00 11.96
N VAL A 50 1.81 -6.86 13.16
CA VAL A 50 2.45 -6.29 14.35
C VAL A 50 3.01 -7.40 15.24
N TYR A 51 4.29 -7.32 15.62
CA TYR A 51 4.94 -8.30 16.49
C TYR A 51 5.64 -7.65 17.68
N SER A 52 5.62 -8.33 18.83
CA SER A 52 6.40 -7.93 20.01
C SER A 52 7.84 -8.43 19.92
N VAL A 53 8.80 -7.55 20.14
CA VAL A 53 10.21 -7.87 20.33
C VAL A 53 10.50 -7.90 21.84
N GLN A 54 10.83 -9.07 22.38
CA GLN A 54 11.16 -9.27 23.79
C GLN A 54 12.63 -8.90 24.10
N GLY A 55 12.91 -8.37 25.30
CA GLY A 55 14.29 -8.08 25.78
C GLY A 55 14.52 -6.67 26.34
N ARG A 56 15.76 -6.38 26.81
CA ARG A 56 16.19 -5.02 27.20
C ARG A 56 16.29 -4.15 25.94
N GLY A 57 15.43 -3.13 25.83
CA GLY A 57 15.19 -2.38 24.59
C GLY A 57 14.08 -2.98 23.70
N GLY A 58 13.33 -3.95 24.25
CA GLY A 58 12.17 -4.55 23.59
C GLY A 58 11.05 -3.55 23.33
N GLY A 59 10.21 -3.88 22.35
CA GLY A 59 9.16 -3.02 21.83
C GLY A 59 8.27 -3.78 20.87
N PHE A 60 7.64 -3.08 19.95
CA PHE A 60 6.85 -3.66 18.87
C PHE A 60 7.42 -3.22 17.52
N ARG A 61 7.26 -4.08 16.51
CA ARG A 61 7.75 -3.86 15.15
C ARG A 61 6.72 -4.33 14.13
N LEU A 62 6.61 -3.62 13.02
CA LEU A 62 5.93 -4.11 11.82
C LEU A 62 6.88 -5.08 11.07
N LEU A 63 6.40 -6.26 10.65
CA LEU A 63 7.21 -7.14 9.80
C LEU A 63 7.59 -6.44 8.48
N ASN A 64 8.67 -6.90 7.84
CA ASN A 64 9.47 -6.25 6.79
C ASN A 64 8.73 -5.56 5.63
N GLU A 65 7.44 -5.80 5.45
CA GLU A 65 6.61 -5.16 4.43
C GLU A 65 5.71 -4.11 5.09
N ARG A 66 5.99 -2.83 4.80
CA ARG A 66 5.04 -1.74 5.13
C ARG A 66 3.78 -1.96 4.31
N LEU A 67 2.71 -2.42 4.97
CA LEU A 67 1.40 -2.44 4.35
C LEU A 67 0.87 -1.00 4.30
N LEU A 68 0.39 -0.59 3.13
CA LEU A 68 -0.33 0.68 3.06
C LEU A 68 -1.65 0.53 3.82
N PRO A 69 -2.03 1.51 4.65
CA PRO A 69 -3.31 1.47 5.34
C PRO A 69 -4.46 1.50 4.31
N ALA A 70 -5.63 1.00 4.71
CA ALA A 70 -6.84 1.18 3.91
C ALA A 70 -7.12 2.68 3.76
N ILE A 71 -7.07 3.14 2.51
CA ILE A 71 -7.39 4.52 2.13
C ILE A 71 -8.76 4.53 1.45
N ALA A 72 -9.61 5.46 1.87
CA ALA A 72 -10.89 5.66 1.22
C ALA A 72 -10.67 6.45 -0.06
N PHE A 73 -11.30 6.00 -1.14
CA PHE A 73 -11.37 6.72 -2.40
C PHE A 73 -12.82 7.14 -2.65
N THR A 74 -13.00 8.38 -3.11
CA THR A 74 -14.23 8.77 -3.78
C THR A 74 -14.38 8.00 -5.09
N GLU A 75 -15.62 7.87 -5.59
CA GLU A 75 -15.85 7.20 -6.87
C GLU A 75 -15.07 7.86 -8.03
N SER A 76 -14.93 9.18 -7.99
CA SER A 76 -14.21 9.96 -9.00
C SER A 76 -12.71 9.67 -8.96
N GLU A 77 -12.10 9.64 -7.77
CA GLU A 77 -10.69 9.24 -7.59
C GLU A 77 -10.46 7.80 -8.05
N ALA A 78 -11.37 6.90 -7.69
CA ALA A 78 -11.28 5.51 -8.09
C ALA A 78 -11.36 5.33 -9.62
N THR A 79 -12.27 6.08 -10.26
CA THR A 79 -12.41 6.10 -11.72
C THR A 79 -11.14 6.66 -12.39
N ALA A 80 -10.59 7.76 -11.86
CA ALA A 80 -9.38 8.38 -12.38
C ALA A 80 -8.16 7.45 -12.28
N LEU A 81 -7.97 6.78 -11.13
CA LEU A 81 -6.90 5.80 -10.93
C LEU A 81 -7.02 4.61 -11.88
N PHE A 82 -8.24 4.10 -12.09
CA PHE A 82 -8.47 3.03 -13.05
C PHE A 82 -8.02 3.42 -14.46
N PHE A 83 -8.44 4.58 -14.97
CA PHE A 83 -8.02 5.03 -16.30
C PHE A 83 -6.53 5.35 -16.38
N ALA A 84 -5.95 5.95 -15.35
CA ALA A 84 -4.51 6.16 -15.26
C ALA A 84 -3.75 4.84 -15.37
N SER A 85 -4.25 3.77 -14.74
CA SER A 85 -3.64 2.45 -14.82
C SER A 85 -3.74 1.80 -16.20
N GLN A 86 -4.80 2.07 -16.97
CA GLN A 86 -4.92 1.56 -18.35
C GLN A 86 -3.81 2.08 -19.25
N SER A 87 -3.27 3.27 -18.98
CA SER A 87 -2.12 3.79 -19.73
C SER A 87 -0.90 2.86 -19.66
N LEU A 88 -0.78 2.07 -18.58
CA LEU A 88 0.31 1.10 -18.40
C LEU A 88 0.20 -0.07 -19.39
N ALA A 89 -1.00 -0.40 -19.89
CA ALA A 89 -1.20 -1.47 -20.88
C ALA A 89 -0.55 -1.17 -22.24
N TYR A 90 -0.20 0.09 -22.52
CA TYR A 90 0.49 0.49 -23.74
C TYR A 90 2.02 0.33 -23.65
N PHE A 91 2.55 0.01 -22.48
CA PHE A 91 3.97 -0.28 -22.29
C PHE A 91 4.22 -1.78 -22.47
N GLY A 92 5.26 -2.15 -23.24
CA GLY A 92 5.63 -3.56 -23.43
C GLY A 92 6.06 -4.24 -22.12
N SER A 93 6.56 -3.45 -21.17
CA SER A 93 6.87 -3.88 -19.81
C SER A 93 6.89 -2.68 -18.85
N VAL A 94 6.76 -2.95 -17.55
CA VAL A 94 6.88 -1.96 -16.47
C VAL A 94 7.87 -2.49 -15.41
N PRO A 95 8.66 -1.61 -14.75
CA PRO A 95 9.73 -2.03 -13.83
C PRO A 95 9.20 -2.50 -12.46
N PHE A 96 7.96 -2.97 -12.39
CA PHE A 96 7.27 -3.36 -11.15
C PHE A 96 6.90 -4.84 -11.12
N GLY A 97 7.39 -5.64 -12.08
CA GLY A 97 7.06 -7.06 -12.20
C GLY A 97 5.55 -7.31 -12.15
N LYS A 98 5.12 -8.24 -11.28
CA LYS A 98 3.70 -8.56 -11.06
C LYS A 98 2.99 -7.63 -10.06
N ALA A 99 3.71 -6.73 -9.40
CA ALA A 99 3.16 -5.90 -8.33
C ALA A 99 2.08 -4.94 -8.84
N ALA A 100 2.27 -4.35 -10.03
CA ALA A 100 1.28 -3.46 -10.64
C ALA A 100 -0.05 -4.18 -10.94
N ALA A 101 0.01 -5.37 -11.55
CA ALA A 101 -1.17 -6.18 -11.82
C ALA A 101 -1.88 -6.60 -10.52
N SER A 102 -1.12 -7.08 -9.52
CA SER A 102 -1.68 -7.45 -8.22
C SER A 102 -2.36 -6.29 -7.51
N ALA A 103 -1.80 -5.08 -7.58
CA ALA A 103 -2.41 -3.88 -7.00
C ALA A 103 -3.72 -3.51 -7.71
N LEU A 104 -3.76 -3.61 -9.04
CA LEU A 104 -4.97 -3.35 -9.82
C LEU A 104 -6.07 -4.38 -9.58
N ASP A 105 -5.71 -5.65 -9.45
CA ASP A 105 -6.66 -6.72 -9.12
C ASP A 105 -7.30 -6.47 -7.75
N LYS A 106 -6.49 -6.14 -6.72
CA LYS A 106 -6.99 -5.76 -5.39
C LYS A 106 -7.91 -4.54 -5.49
N PHE A 107 -7.44 -3.49 -6.16
CA PHE A 107 -8.20 -2.26 -6.33
C PHE A 107 -9.55 -2.52 -6.99
N TYR A 108 -9.58 -3.21 -8.12
CA TYR A 108 -10.81 -3.53 -8.85
C TYR A 108 -11.72 -4.47 -8.04
N HIS A 109 -11.16 -5.45 -7.30
CA HIS A 109 -11.93 -6.37 -6.47
C HIS A 109 -12.83 -5.63 -5.47
N TYR A 110 -12.29 -4.62 -4.78
CA TYR A 110 -12.99 -3.85 -3.75
C TYR A 110 -13.94 -2.76 -4.28
N LEU A 111 -14.01 -2.52 -5.61
CA LEU A 111 -14.97 -1.55 -6.15
C LEU A 111 -16.41 -2.09 -6.07
N PRO A 112 -17.40 -1.22 -5.73
CA PRO A 112 -18.82 -1.54 -5.81
C PRO A 112 -19.26 -1.98 -7.23
N PRO A 113 -20.26 -2.87 -7.36
CA PRO A 113 -20.72 -3.39 -8.66
C PRO A 113 -21.19 -2.30 -9.64
N ASP A 114 -21.90 -1.29 -9.14
CA ASP A 114 -22.38 -0.13 -9.89
C ASP A 114 -21.23 0.73 -10.44
N LEU A 115 -20.19 0.94 -9.63
CA LEU A 115 -18.98 1.64 -10.08
C LEU A 115 -18.21 0.83 -11.13
N LYS A 116 -18.13 -0.50 -10.98
CA LYS A 116 -17.57 -1.39 -12.01
C LYS A 116 -18.32 -1.29 -13.33
N GLU A 117 -19.66 -1.29 -13.30
CA GLU A 117 -20.48 -1.11 -14.49
C GLU A 117 -20.21 0.26 -15.15
N ARG A 118 -20.16 1.33 -14.34
CA ARG A 118 -19.86 2.69 -14.84
C ARG A 118 -18.50 2.75 -15.53
N ILE A 119 -17.48 2.18 -14.92
CA ILE A 119 -16.12 2.10 -15.48
C ILE A 119 -16.11 1.30 -16.79
N SER A 120 -16.81 0.16 -16.84
CA SER A 120 -16.93 -0.67 -18.05
C SER A 120 -17.57 0.11 -19.21
N ARG A 121 -18.66 0.83 -18.94
CA ARG A 121 -19.33 1.70 -19.94
C ARG A 121 -18.41 2.81 -20.46
N LEU A 122 -17.57 3.39 -19.60
CA LEU A 122 -16.64 4.44 -19.98
C LEU A 122 -15.46 3.89 -20.79
N THR A 123 -14.97 2.69 -20.47
CA THR A 123 -13.84 2.05 -21.17
C THR A 123 -14.16 1.80 -22.65
N GLY A 124 -15.43 1.52 -22.98
CA GLY A 124 -15.89 1.40 -24.37
C GLY A 124 -15.99 2.73 -25.14
N LYS A 125 -15.84 3.87 -24.47
CA LYS A 125 -16.04 5.22 -25.06
C LYS A 125 -14.81 6.12 -24.94
N MET A 126 -13.92 5.83 -24.00
CA MET A 126 -12.76 6.63 -23.67
C MET A 126 -11.55 5.72 -23.44
N ALA A 127 -10.41 6.10 -24.00
CA ALA A 127 -9.13 5.46 -23.74
C ALA A 127 -8.06 6.54 -23.49
N ILE A 128 -7.21 6.31 -22.49
CA ILE A 128 -5.97 7.09 -22.34
C ILE A 128 -4.95 6.47 -23.30
N TRP A 129 -4.80 7.09 -24.46
CA TRP A 129 -3.83 6.64 -25.45
C TRP A 129 -2.42 7.01 -25.02
N SER A 130 -1.49 6.06 -25.15
CA SER A 130 -0.06 6.29 -25.05
C SER A 130 0.62 5.59 -26.21
N PRO A 131 1.63 6.20 -26.86
CA PRO A 131 2.41 5.53 -27.90
C PRO A 131 2.99 4.23 -27.34
N ARG A 132 2.88 3.12 -28.09
CA ARG A 132 3.51 1.86 -27.68
C ARG A 132 5.01 2.05 -27.55
N ARG A 133 5.54 1.78 -26.36
CA ARG A 133 6.98 1.77 -26.09
C ARG A 133 7.41 0.34 -25.81
N SER A 134 8.25 -0.20 -26.69
CA SER A 134 8.91 -1.49 -26.49
C SER A 134 10.21 -1.26 -25.74
N MET A 135 10.33 -1.82 -24.54
CA MET A 135 11.58 -1.93 -23.80
C MET A 135 11.54 -3.24 -23.02
N SER A 136 12.68 -3.93 -22.88
CA SER A 136 12.70 -5.22 -22.19
C SER A 136 12.41 -5.02 -20.69
N ALA A 137 11.66 -5.95 -20.10
CA ALA A 137 11.28 -5.88 -18.68
C ALA A 137 12.52 -6.01 -17.77
N GLU A 138 13.47 -6.83 -18.22
CA GLU A 138 14.70 -7.18 -17.50
C GLU A 138 15.58 -5.94 -17.29
N CYS A 139 15.73 -5.10 -18.33
CA CYS A 139 16.50 -3.87 -18.21
C CYS A 139 15.80 -2.84 -17.32
N LEU A 140 14.47 -2.79 -17.39
CA LEU A 140 13.65 -1.80 -16.68
C LEU A 140 13.73 -1.96 -15.16
N GLU A 141 13.64 -3.19 -14.67
CA GLU A 141 13.75 -3.46 -13.23
C GLU A 141 15.15 -3.14 -12.70
N VAL A 142 16.21 -3.52 -13.43
CA VAL A 142 17.60 -3.20 -13.07
C VAL A 142 17.82 -1.68 -13.05
N LEU A 143 17.32 -0.96 -14.05
CA LEU A 143 17.41 0.49 -14.12
C LEU A 143 16.64 1.16 -12.96
N LEU A 144 15.44 0.68 -12.63
CA LEU A 144 14.68 1.21 -11.49
C LEU A 144 15.45 1.02 -10.18
N GLN A 145 16.00 -0.18 -9.93
CA GLN A 145 16.78 -0.46 -8.74
C GLN A 145 18.04 0.43 -8.66
N ALA A 146 18.73 0.63 -9.78
CA ALA A 146 19.89 1.50 -9.86
C ALA A 146 19.53 2.97 -9.54
N VAL A 147 18.42 3.47 -10.07
CA VAL A 147 17.91 4.82 -9.75
C VAL A 147 17.53 4.92 -8.27
N MET A 148 16.82 3.94 -7.71
CA MET A 148 16.39 3.95 -6.31
C MET A 148 17.56 3.88 -5.32
N SER A 149 18.59 3.11 -5.66
CA SER A 149 19.80 2.93 -4.84
C SER A 149 20.91 3.94 -5.14
N ARG A 150 20.73 4.80 -6.15
CA ARG A 150 21.75 5.72 -6.68
C ARG A 150 23.06 5.00 -7.06
N SER A 151 22.93 3.85 -7.73
CA SER A 151 24.06 3.03 -8.18
C SER A 151 24.13 2.95 -9.71
N ALA A 152 25.29 2.53 -10.24
CA ALA A 152 25.44 2.27 -11.67
C ALA A 152 24.89 0.87 -12.02
N ALA A 153 24.15 0.77 -13.13
CA ALA A 153 23.70 -0.50 -13.69
C ALA A 153 24.55 -0.86 -14.92
N THR A 154 24.87 -2.15 -15.05
CA THR A 154 25.38 -2.72 -16.31
C THR A 154 24.25 -3.48 -16.97
N ILE A 155 23.92 -3.10 -18.21
CA ILE A 155 22.94 -3.79 -19.05
C ILE A 155 23.74 -4.62 -20.04
N VAL A 156 23.49 -5.93 -20.09
CA VAL A 156 24.14 -6.89 -21.00
C VAL A 156 23.17 -7.29 -22.10
#